data_AF-A0A511YQQ2-F1
#
_entry.id   AF-A0A511YQQ2-F1
#
_cell.length_a   1.000
_cell.length_b   1.000
_cell.length_c   1.000
_cell.angle_alpha   90.00
_cell.angle_beta   90.00
_cell.angle_gamma   90.00
#
_symmetry.space_group_name_H-M   'P 1'
#
loop_
_entity.id
_entity.type
_entity.pdbx_description
1 polymer ?
#
loop_
_entity_poly.entity_id
_entity_poly.type
_entity_poly.pdbx_seq_one_letter_code
_entity_poly.pdbx_strand_id
1 'polypeptide(L)'
;MKTLKLFNAVLSKDFDVEAFISDDGFIIEPHALWAKKEILSYYAGEKLNGNDLNKTFHKSWQKIKDSSRSQLLLEQVYHYLSTYGSHFGSAVYIPYEVLDLPDLKLNFKVIKAYTEEEMTEKCLSLLSSGIALKEETIDDLLSVLYDELHYDFTGRENIRNKEAVIKIADRYGVYPEHPVEFFRYVIYKTTGETLLIKNDDLIDKIRQSTFNPPSLFENFGPEKLAQIFNRFKPLFLAYKNRAPKVVNKISKRSKTHHQPLVSNPLNNATNMLLENSDLHWLENATPFALFKALSACYSRMYGQDTFVYRIRNGKSWTKKSISSVANELNYEPV
;
A
#
# COMPACT_ATOMS: atom_id res chain seq x y z
N MET A 1 10.94 -0.06 -17.94
CA MET A 1 10.81 -1.48 -17.56
C MET A 1 10.17 -1.56 -16.17
N LYS A 2 9.11 -2.36 -16.00
CA LYS A 2 8.30 -2.36 -14.76
C LYS A 2 9.00 -3.04 -13.59
N THR A 3 9.69 -4.15 -13.85
CA THR A 3 10.53 -4.87 -12.88
C THR A 3 11.60 -3.97 -12.24
N LEU A 4 12.24 -3.10 -13.02
CA LEU A 4 13.22 -2.13 -12.50
C LEU A 4 12.58 -1.10 -11.57
N LYS A 5 11.40 -0.58 -11.93
CA LYS A 5 10.64 0.35 -11.08
C LYS A 5 10.17 -0.29 -9.78
N LEU A 6 9.73 -1.54 -9.83
CA LEU A 6 9.17 -2.27 -8.69
C LEU A 6 10.25 -2.78 -7.73
N PHE A 7 11.34 -3.32 -8.25
CA PHE A 7 12.32 -4.09 -7.46
C PHE A 7 13.76 -3.64 -7.61
N ASN A 8 14.03 -2.63 -8.45
CA ASN A 8 15.39 -2.29 -8.89
C ASN A 8 16.13 -3.52 -9.45
N ALA A 9 15.41 -4.38 -10.17
CA ALA A 9 15.92 -5.64 -10.68
C ALA A 9 15.35 -5.94 -12.06
N VAL A 10 15.98 -6.88 -12.77
CA VAL A 10 15.60 -7.33 -14.11
C VAL A 10 15.54 -8.86 -14.14
N LEU A 11 14.91 -9.44 -15.16
CA LEU A 11 14.97 -10.89 -15.36
C LEU A 11 16.39 -11.33 -15.71
N SER A 12 16.83 -12.41 -15.08
CA SER A 12 18.13 -13.01 -15.31
C SER A 12 18.21 -13.58 -16.71
N LYS A 13 19.30 -13.29 -17.42
CA LYS A 13 19.68 -13.97 -18.65
C LYS A 13 21.14 -14.35 -18.60
N ASP A 14 21.48 -15.45 -19.28
CA ASP A 14 22.87 -15.86 -19.41
C ASP A 14 23.65 -14.79 -20.17
N PHE A 15 24.61 -14.19 -19.47
CA PHE A 15 25.45 -13.13 -19.98
C PHE A 15 26.81 -13.26 -19.32
N ASP A 16 27.79 -13.74 -20.08
CA ASP A 16 29.13 -14.09 -19.56
C ASP A 16 30.05 -12.86 -19.58
N VAL A 17 29.70 -11.85 -18.78
CA VAL A 17 30.43 -10.57 -18.70
C VAL A 17 30.48 -10.10 -17.25
N GLU A 18 31.62 -9.53 -16.85
CA GLU A 18 31.81 -8.93 -15.53
C GLU A 18 30.81 -7.79 -15.25
N ALA A 19 30.46 -7.61 -13.97
CA ALA A 19 29.53 -6.58 -13.52
C ALA A 19 29.91 -5.18 -14.02
N PHE A 20 28.91 -4.36 -14.36
CA PHE A 20 29.15 -2.96 -14.76
C PHE A 20 29.01 -2.04 -13.55
N ILE A 21 30.06 -1.27 -13.28
CA ILE A 21 30.06 -0.23 -12.26
C ILE A 21 29.83 1.11 -12.96
N SER A 22 28.75 1.79 -12.59
CA SER A 22 28.42 3.12 -13.12
C SER A 22 29.10 4.21 -12.32
N ASP A 23 29.51 5.28 -13.01
CA ASP A 23 29.99 6.52 -12.39
C ASP A 23 28.86 7.25 -11.61
N ASP A 24 27.60 6.90 -11.87
CA ASP A 24 26.43 7.49 -11.21
C ASP A 24 25.99 6.76 -9.92
N GLY A 25 26.81 5.83 -9.39
CA GLY A 25 26.61 5.23 -8.06
C GLY A 25 25.72 3.98 -8.03
N PHE A 26 25.61 3.27 -9.15
CA PHE A 26 24.91 1.98 -9.21
C PHE A 26 25.75 0.91 -9.91
N ILE A 27 25.49 -0.35 -9.57
CA ILE A 27 26.20 -1.52 -10.09
C ILE A 27 25.17 -2.42 -10.77
N ILE A 28 25.45 -2.87 -11.98
CA ILE A 28 24.62 -3.84 -12.71
C ILE A 28 25.29 -5.21 -12.60
N GLU A 29 24.59 -6.18 -12.02
CA GLU A 29 25.07 -7.56 -11.94
C GLU A 29 25.25 -8.19 -13.34
N PRO A 30 26.15 -9.17 -13.51
CA PRO A 30 26.42 -9.84 -14.80
C PRO A 30 25.16 -10.22 -15.58
N HIS A 31 24.25 -10.95 -14.93
CA HIS A 31 23.02 -11.45 -15.53
C HIS A 31 21.95 -10.37 -15.79
N ALA A 32 22.19 -9.12 -15.38
CA ALA A 32 21.34 -7.97 -15.65
C ALA A 32 21.90 -7.10 -16.81
N LEU A 33 23.12 -7.36 -17.29
CA LEU A 33 23.80 -6.52 -18.28
C LEU A 33 23.13 -6.49 -19.65
N TRP A 34 22.38 -7.53 -20.00
CA TRP A 34 21.59 -7.54 -21.24
C TRP A 34 20.62 -6.35 -21.30
N ALA A 35 20.13 -5.88 -20.14
CA ALA A 35 19.22 -4.74 -20.02
C ALA A 35 19.95 -3.42 -19.77
N LYS A 36 21.29 -3.36 -19.90
CA LYS A 36 22.11 -2.18 -19.55
C LYS A 36 21.57 -0.89 -20.15
N LYS A 37 21.24 -0.87 -21.44
CA LYS A 37 20.73 0.34 -22.12
C LYS A 37 19.45 0.87 -21.48
N GLU A 38 18.54 -0.03 -21.13
CA GLU A 38 17.26 0.33 -20.50
C GLU A 38 17.45 0.77 -19.05
N ILE A 39 18.35 0.10 -18.31
CA ILE A 39 18.73 0.48 -16.94
C ILE A 39 19.32 1.91 -16.95
N LEU A 40 20.27 2.18 -17.83
CA LEU A 40 20.87 3.51 -17.98
C LEU A 40 19.81 4.57 -18.33
N SER A 41 18.93 4.27 -19.29
CA SER A 41 17.85 5.19 -19.67
C SER A 41 16.86 5.45 -18.54
N TYR A 42 16.55 4.43 -17.72
CA TYR A 42 15.66 4.57 -16.58
C TYR A 42 16.25 5.52 -15.54
N TYR A 43 17.51 5.31 -15.15
CA TYR A 43 18.18 6.16 -14.17
C TYR A 43 18.51 7.57 -14.70
N ALA A 44 18.72 7.71 -16.01
CA ALA A 44 18.86 9.03 -16.63
C ALA A 44 17.54 9.86 -16.58
N GLY A 45 16.39 9.18 -16.51
CA GLY A 45 15.07 9.82 -16.38
C GLY A 45 14.68 10.15 -14.94
N GLU A 46 15.40 9.64 -13.94
CA GLU A 46 15.19 10.01 -12.53
C GLU A 46 15.63 11.46 -12.30
N LYS A 47 14.88 12.19 -11.47
CA LYS A 47 15.01 13.66 -11.37
C LYS A 47 16.38 14.15 -10.85
N LEU A 48 17.13 13.30 -10.16
CA LEU A 48 18.44 13.60 -9.59
C LEU A 48 19.29 12.32 -9.63
N ASN A 49 20.39 12.33 -10.38
CA ASN A 49 21.42 11.27 -10.30
C ASN A 49 22.48 11.64 -9.23
N GLY A 50 23.39 10.70 -8.93
CA GLY A 50 24.45 10.92 -7.93
C GLY A 50 25.32 12.13 -8.22
N ASN A 51 25.62 12.37 -9.51
CA ASN A 51 26.36 13.55 -9.94
C ASN A 51 25.57 14.85 -9.74
N ASP A 52 24.26 14.85 -9.97
CA ASP A 52 23.39 16.02 -9.76
C ASP A 52 23.20 16.35 -8.29
N LEU A 53 23.18 15.35 -7.41
CA LEU A 53 23.22 15.57 -5.95
C LEU A 53 24.54 16.23 -5.52
N ASN A 54 25.63 15.95 -6.23
CA ASN A 54 26.95 16.53 -5.99
C ASN A 54 27.16 17.91 -6.66
N LYS A 55 26.27 18.34 -7.57
CA LYS A 55 26.29 19.66 -8.25
C LYS A 55 25.55 20.75 -7.45
N THR A 56 25.65 20.74 -6.13
CA THR A 56 25.07 21.79 -5.29
C THR A 56 26.12 22.86 -4.96
N PHE A 57 25.67 24.10 -4.70
CA PHE A 57 26.57 25.23 -4.40
C PHE A 57 27.40 24.99 -3.12
N HIS A 58 26.85 24.22 -2.18
CA HIS A 58 27.52 23.74 -0.97
C HIS A 58 27.81 22.25 -1.12
N LYS A 59 28.97 21.79 -0.66
CA LYS A 59 29.43 20.40 -0.81
C LYS A 59 28.66 19.41 0.06
N SER A 60 27.88 19.85 1.06
CA SER A 60 27.08 18.95 1.90
C SER A 60 25.74 19.54 2.36
N TRP A 61 24.74 18.67 2.53
CA TRP A 61 23.45 19.02 3.13
C TRP A 61 23.56 19.42 4.61
N GLN A 62 24.55 18.88 5.32
CA GLN A 62 24.80 19.19 6.72
C GLN A 62 25.22 20.66 6.88
N LYS A 63 26.11 21.15 6.01
CA LYS A 63 26.48 22.57 5.94
C LYS A 63 25.27 23.47 5.74
N ILE A 64 24.34 23.09 4.85
CA ILE A 64 23.10 23.86 4.63
C ILE A 64 22.21 23.86 5.88
N LYS A 65 22.08 22.72 6.55
CA LYS A 65 21.25 22.55 7.74
C LYS A 65 21.78 23.34 8.95
N ASP A 66 23.09 23.34 9.15
CA ASP A 66 23.73 23.92 10.33
C ASP A 66 24.11 25.39 10.15
N SER A 67 24.20 25.88 8.91
CA SER A 67 24.51 27.28 8.64
C SER A 67 23.32 28.19 8.95
N SER A 68 23.61 29.38 9.47
CA SER A 68 22.61 30.42 9.63
C SER A 68 22.12 30.94 8.27
N ARG A 69 20.89 31.44 8.22
CA ARG A 69 20.32 32.00 6.99
C ARG A 69 21.10 33.19 6.45
N SER A 70 21.67 34.03 7.33
CA SER A 70 22.51 35.16 6.95
C SER A 70 23.82 34.71 6.31
N GLN A 71 24.44 33.65 6.84
CA GLN A 71 25.66 33.08 6.28
C GLN A 71 25.44 32.54 4.86
N LEU A 72 24.40 31.72 4.66
CA LEU A 72 24.08 31.17 3.34
C LEU A 72 23.78 32.29 2.32
N LEU A 73 23.08 33.34 2.75
CA LEU A 73 22.78 34.50 1.91
C LEU A 73 24.07 35.24 1.50
N LEU A 74 24.99 35.47 2.43
CA LEU A 74 26.28 36.12 2.13
C LEU A 74 27.12 35.28 1.17
N GLU A 75 27.20 33.97 1.41
CA GLU A 75 27.93 33.03 0.55
C GLU A 75 27.36 33.06 -0.90
N GLN A 76 26.04 33.13 -1.06
CA GLN A 76 25.39 33.30 -2.37
C GLN A 76 25.67 34.66 -3.01
N VAL A 77 25.62 35.75 -2.23
CA VAL A 77 25.91 37.12 -2.74
C VAL A 77 27.36 37.22 -3.21
N TYR A 78 28.32 36.68 -2.47
CA TYR A 78 29.73 36.66 -2.88
C TYR A 78 29.94 35.84 -4.16
N HIS A 79 29.28 34.69 -4.27
CA HIS A 79 29.31 33.91 -5.49
C HIS A 79 28.74 34.69 -6.68
N TYR A 80 27.60 35.36 -6.50
CA TYR A 80 26.97 36.16 -7.55
C TYR A 80 27.86 37.33 -7.99
N LEU A 81 28.44 38.07 -7.05
CA LEU A 81 29.33 39.20 -7.34
C LEU A 81 30.64 38.75 -8.01
N SER A 82 31.26 37.68 -7.54
CA SER A 82 32.50 37.16 -8.13
C SER A 82 32.31 36.55 -9.51
N THR A 83 31.12 36.00 -9.80
CA THR A 83 30.81 35.38 -11.10
C THR A 83 30.28 36.40 -12.10
N TYR A 84 29.21 37.13 -11.74
CA TYR A 84 28.53 38.04 -12.67
C TYR A 84 29.05 39.47 -12.58
N GLY A 85 29.42 39.94 -11.39
CA GLY A 85 29.99 41.29 -11.20
C GLY A 85 31.36 41.48 -11.83
N SER A 86 32.07 40.38 -12.11
CA SER A 86 33.34 40.36 -12.86
C SER A 86 33.18 40.10 -14.36
N HIS A 87 31.93 39.99 -14.85
CA HIS A 87 31.63 39.53 -16.22
C HIS A 87 32.33 38.21 -16.59
N PHE A 88 32.38 37.25 -15.65
CA PHE A 88 33.03 35.94 -15.81
C PHE A 88 34.55 35.99 -16.05
N GLY A 89 35.20 37.13 -15.80
CA GLY A 89 36.63 37.33 -16.05
C GLY A 89 37.55 36.96 -14.89
N SER A 90 37.02 36.75 -13.68
CA SER A 90 37.81 36.45 -12.48
C SER A 90 37.49 35.08 -11.89
N ALA A 91 38.34 34.60 -10.97
CA ALA A 91 38.10 33.37 -10.22
C ALA A 91 36.76 33.43 -9.49
N VAL A 92 35.93 32.40 -9.69
CA VAL A 92 34.62 32.26 -9.06
C VAL A 92 34.82 31.98 -7.57
N TYR A 93 34.12 32.74 -6.72
CA TYR A 93 34.05 32.42 -5.30
C TYR A 93 33.27 31.12 -5.12
N ILE A 94 33.95 30.11 -4.57
CA ILE A 94 33.37 28.85 -4.13
C ILE A 94 33.60 28.79 -2.62
N PRO A 95 32.56 28.58 -1.80
CA PRO A 95 32.73 28.45 -0.35
C PRO A 95 33.77 27.39 0.00
N TYR A 96 34.71 27.75 0.87
CA TYR A 96 35.70 26.80 1.36
C TYR A 96 35.03 25.83 2.33
N GLU A 97 34.74 24.64 1.83
CA GLU A 97 34.08 23.58 2.58
C GLU A 97 34.92 22.31 2.51
N VAL A 98 35.17 21.73 3.68
CA VAL A 98 35.74 20.39 3.82
C VAL A 98 34.58 19.41 3.76
N LEU A 99 34.59 18.54 2.75
CA LEU A 99 33.66 17.42 2.69
C LEU A 99 34.18 16.36 3.64
N ASP A 100 33.80 16.46 4.90
CA ASP A 100 34.05 15.40 5.87
C ASP A 100 33.04 14.29 5.57
N LEU A 101 33.42 13.37 4.70
CA LEU A 101 32.68 12.13 4.55
C LEU A 101 32.87 11.40 5.87
N PRO A 102 31.82 11.14 6.66
CA PRO A 102 31.95 10.22 7.80
C PRO A 102 32.54 8.89 7.30
N ASP A 103 32.95 7.98 8.19
CA ASP A 103 33.24 6.58 7.84
C ASP A 103 31.95 5.93 7.29
N LEU A 104 31.60 6.28 6.06
CA LEU A 104 30.36 5.99 5.40
C LEU A 104 30.66 4.83 4.47
N LYS A 105 30.06 3.70 4.78
CA LYS A 105 29.94 2.63 3.79
C LYS A 105 29.20 3.21 2.60
N LEU A 106 29.90 3.38 1.47
CA LEU A 106 29.30 3.76 0.21
C LEU A 106 28.25 2.71 -0.14
N ASN A 107 26.97 3.11 -0.09
CA ASN A 107 25.86 2.24 -0.43
C ASN A 107 25.60 2.36 -1.92
N PHE A 108 26.12 1.40 -2.68
CA PHE A 108 25.80 1.29 -4.11
C PHE A 108 24.41 0.71 -4.29
N LYS A 109 23.66 1.27 -5.23
CA LYS A 109 22.42 0.64 -5.68
C LYS A 109 22.79 -0.51 -6.62
N VAL A 110 22.59 -1.75 -6.18
CA VAL A 110 22.87 -2.93 -7.00
C VAL A 110 21.59 -3.31 -7.76
N ILE A 111 21.66 -3.27 -9.09
CA ILE A 111 20.60 -3.78 -9.95
C ILE A 111 20.78 -5.27 -10.06
N LYS A 112 19.83 -5.99 -9.47
CA LYS A 112 19.87 -7.45 -9.40
C LYS A 112 19.27 -8.11 -10.63
N ALA A 113 19.74 -9.31 -10.90
CA ALA A 113 19.11 -10.23 -11.84
C ALA A 113 18.39 -11.33 -11.07
N TYR A 114 17.11 -11.56 -11.35
CA TYR A 114 16.32 -12.62 -10.73
C TYR A 114 15.80 -13.59 -11.77
N THR A 115 15.75 -14.87 -11.42
CA THR A 115 15.07 -15.84 -12.30
C THR A 115 13.57 -15.53 -12.38
N GLU A 116 12.88 -16.14 -13.34
CA GLU A 116 11.43 -15.97 -13.49
C GLU A 116 10.69 -16.42 -12.22
N GLU A 117 11.13 -17.51 -11.59
CA GLU A 117 10.56 -18.03 -10.34
C GLU A 117 10.76 -17.04 -9.18
N GLU A 118 11.97 -16.53 -9.00
CA GLU A 118 12.29 -15.57 -7.94
C GLU A 118 11.51 -14.25 -8.12
N MET A 119 11.39 -13.78 -9.37
CA MET A 119 10.63 -12.57 -9.67
C MET A 119 9.13 -12.79 -9.43
N THR A 120 8.61 -13.96 -9.81
CA THR A 120 7.22 -14.36 -9.54
C THR A 120 6.93 -14.36 -8.04
N GLU A 121 7.79 -15.00 -7.25
CA GLU A 121 7.65 -15.06 -5.79
C GLU A 121 7.67 -13.65 -5.18
N LYS A 122 8.57 -12.77 -5.64
CA LYS A 122 8.63 -11.37 -5.18
C LYS A 122 7.35 -10.62 -5.48
N CYS A 123 6.83 -10.71 -6.71
CA CYS A 123 5.56 -10.10 -7.09
C CYS A 123 4.40 -10.60 -6.22
N LEU A 124 4.27 -11.92 -6.04
CA LEU A 124 3.22 -12.51 -5.21
C LEU A 124 3.37 -12.17 -3.73
N SER A 125 4.60 -12.07 -3.22
CA SER A 125 4.88 -11.67 -1.83
C SER A 125 4.38 -10.25 -1.54
N LEU A 126 4.53 -9.31 -2.49
CA LEU A 126 4.02 -7.96 -2.33
C LEU A 126 2.48 -7.95 -2.29
N LEU A 127 1.83 -8.70 -3.17
CA LEU A 127 0.37 -8.81 -3.24
C LEU A 127 -0.23 -9.50 -1.98
N SER A 128 0.51 -10.44 -1.39
CA SER A 128 0.11 -11.17 -0.16
C SER A 128 0.56 -10.50 1.14
N SER A 129 1.44 -9.49 1.10
CA SER A 129 1.97 -8.80 2.29
C SER A 129 0.90 -8.07 3.13
N GLY A 130 -0.21 -7.67 2.51
CA GLY A 130 -1.24 -6.84 3.13
C GLY A 130 -0.86 -5.36 3.27
N ILE A 131 0.24 -4.93 2.65
CA ILE A 131 0.62 -3.52 2.56
C ILE A 131 -0.35 -2.78 1.64
N ALA A 132 -0.66 -1.53 1.97
CA ALA A 132 -1.40 -0.64 1.08
C ALA A 132 -0.51 -0.26 -0.10
N LEU A 133 -0.86 -0.75 -1.29
CA LEU A 133 -0.17 -0.45 -2.55
C LEU A 133 -0.95 0.62 -3.31
N LYS A 134 -0.23 1.47 -4.05
CA LYS A 134 -0.86 2.37 -5.01
C LYS A 134 -1.44 1.56 -6.16
N GLU A 135 -2.51 2.07 -6.76
CA GLU A 135 -3.17 1.42 -7.88
C GLU A 135 -2.21 1.10 -9.05
N GLU A 136 -1.35 2.07 -9.39
CA GLU A 136 -0.31 1.94 -10.42
C GLU A 136 0.66 0.80 -10.10
N THR A 137 1.05 0.63 -8.83
CA THR A 137 1.93 -0.47 -8.40
C THR A 137 1.25 -1.81 -8.58
N ILE A 138 -0.05 -1.91 -8.29
CA ILE A 138 -0.82 -3.13 -8.52
C ILE A 138 -0.89 -3.44 -10.01
N ASP A 139 -1.14 -2.44 -10.86
CA ASP A 139 -1.18 -2.61 -12.30
C ASP A 139 0.15 -3.05 -12.89
N ASP A 140 1.25 -2.47 -12.40
CA ASP A 140 2.60 -2.86 -12.79
C ASP A 140 2.89 -4.30 -12.37
N LEU A 141 2.54 -4.70 -11.14
CA LEU A 141 2.71 -6.08 -10.66
C LEU A 141 1.92 -7.11 -11.48
N LEU A 142 0.65 -6.82 -11.76
CA LEU A 142 -0.21 -7.74 -12.52
C LEU A 142 0.24 -7.88 -13.98
N SER A 143 0.75 -6.80 -14.57
CA SER A 143 1.30 -6.82 -15.92
C SER A 143 2.64 -7.55 -15.97
N VAL A 144 3.54 -7.37 -14.99
CA VAL A 144 4.78 -8.16 -14.92
C VAL A 144 4.46 -9.65 -14.77
N LEU A 145 3.54 -10.01 -13.87
CA LEU A 145 3.14 -11.41 -13.69
C LEU A 145 2.55 -12.02 -14.97
N TYR A 146 1.64 -11.33 -15.64
CA TYR A 146 0.92 -11.91 -16.78
C TYR A 146 1.66 -11.75 -18.11
N ASP A 147 2.12 -10.53 -18.43
CA ASP A 147 2.69 -10.20 -19.74
C ASP A 147 4.16 -10.61 -19.86
N GLU A 148 4.95 -10.48 -18.78
CA GLU A 148 6.39 -10.75 -18.79
C GLU A 148 6.74 -12.16 -18.28
N LEU A 149 6.06 -12.62 -17.22
CA LEU A 149 6.34 -13.92 -16.56
C LEU A 149 5.37 -15.04 -16.97
N HIS A 150 4.35 -14.73 -17.78
CA HIS A 150 3.33 -15.68 -18.22
C HIS A 150 2.69 -16.49 -17.07
N TYR A 151 2.52 -15.83 -15.92
CA TYR A 151 1.95 -16.43 -14.73
C TYR A 151 0.42 -16.55 -14.83
N ASP A 152 -0.08 -17.77 -14.71
CA ASP A 152 -1.50 -18.06 -14.66
C ASP A 152 -2.05 -18.01 -13.23
N PHE A 153 -2.96 -17.06 -12.99
CA PHE A 153 -3.63 -16.95 -11.70
C PHE A 153 -4.60 -18.13 -11.49
N THR A 154 -4.50 -18.75 -10.33
CA THR A 154 -5.34 -19.87 -9.87
C THR A 154 -6.40 -19.44 -8.85
N GLY A 155 -6.21 -18.29 -8.20
CA GLY A 155 -7.06 -17.77 -7.13
C GLY A 155 -6.68 -18.30 -5.74
N ARG A 156 -5.61 -19.11 -5.65
CA ARG A 156 -5.11 -19.73 -4.40
C ARG A 156 -3.86 -19.05 -3.83
N GLU A 157 -3.42 -17.94 -4.43
CA GLU A 157 -2.18 -17.23 -4.10
C GLU A 157 -2.25 -16.45 -2.77
N ASN A 158 -3.37 -16.53 -2.03
CA ASN A 158 -3.60 -15.84 -0.76
C ASN A 158 -3.33 -14.33 -0.84
N ILE A 159 -3.77 -13.70 -1.93
CA ILE A 159 -3.60 -12.26 -2.14
C ILE A 159 -4.45 -11.50 -1.11
N ARG A 160 -3.77 -10.70 -0.27
CA ARG A 160 -4.41 -9.91 0.78
C ARG A 160 -4.87 -8.55 0.29
N ASN A 161 -4.27 -8.02 -0.78
CA ASN A 161 -4.67 -6.75 -1.36
C ASN A 161 -6.01 -6.89 -2.10
N LYS A 162 -7.04 -6.22 -1.60
CA LYS A 162 -8.41 -6.36 -2.09
C LYS A 162 -8.58 -5.83 -3.52
N GLU A 163 -7.91 -4.75 -3.87
CA GLU A 163 -7.99 -4.18 -5.22
C GLU A 163 -7.33 -5.11 -6.24
N ALA A 164 -6.20 -5.72 -5.88
CA ALA A 164 -5.55 -6.73 -6.72
C ALA A 164 -6.48 -7.93 -6.98
N VAL A 165 -7.15 -8.45 -5.96
CA VAL A 165 -8.14 -9.54 -6.11
C VAL A 165 -9.24 -9.15 -7.10
N ILE A 166 -9.77 -7.92 -7.02
CA ILE A 166 -10.81 -7.45 -7.95
C ILE A 166 -10.27 -7.32 -9.37
N LYS A 167 -9.08 -6.75 -9.55
CA LYS A 167 -8.45 -6.60 -10.87
C LYS A 167 -8.13 -7.95 -11.51
N ILE A 168 -7.69 -8.93 -10.73
CA ILE A 168 -7.44 -10.30 -11.20
C ILE A 168 -8.75 -10.94 -11.68
N ALA A 169 -9.84 -10.82 -10.91
CA ALA A 169 -11.13 -11.34 -11.31
C ALA A 169 -11.67 -10.67 -12.57
N ASP A 170 -11.46 -9.36 -12.73
CA ASP A 170 -11.93 -8.60 -13.90
C ASP A 170 -11.12 -8.87 -15.17
N ARG A 171 -9.80 -8.96 -15.06
CA ARG A 171 -8.90 -9.13 -16.22
C ARG A 171 -8.74 -10.58 -16.65
N TYR A 172 -8.64 -11.49 -15.69
CA TYR A 172 -8.24 -12.88 -15.93
C TYR A 172 -9.37 -13.87 -15.66
N GLY A 173 -10.55 -13.41 -15.20
CA GLY A 173 -11.71 -14.28 -14.97
C GLY A 173 -11.58 -15.21 -13.76
N VAL A 174 -10.58 -14.96 -12.89
CA VAL A 174 -10.30 -15.78 -11.70
C VAL A 174 -11.04 -15.18 -10.50
N TYR A 175 -12.23 -15.72 -10.21
CA TYR A 175 -13.09 -15.18 -9.16
C TYR A 175 -12.63 -15.58 -7.75
N PRO A 176 -12.71 -14.67 -6.77
CA PRO A 176 -12.38 -14.98 -5.38
C PRO A 176 -13.38 -15.96 -4.78
N GLU A 177 -12.89 -16.93 -3.99
CA GLU A 177 -13.75 -17.91 -3.30
C GLU A 177 -14.51 -17.30 -2.11
N HIS A 178 -13.97 -16.24 -1.50
CA HIS A 178 -14.53 -15.64 -0.30
C HIS A 178 -15.72 -14.71 -0.64
N PRO A 179 -16.91 -14.89 -0.03
CA PRO A 179 -18.13 -14.19 -0.42
C PRO A 179 -18.04 -12.67 -0.39
N VAL A 180 -17.27 -12.10 0.57
CA VAL A 180 -17.11 -10.64 0.69
C VAL A 180 -16.33 -10.06 -0.48
N GLU A 181 -15.24 -10.73 -0.90
CA GLU A 181 -14.42 -10.24 -2.01
C GLU A 181 -15.12 -10.48 -3.35
N PHE A 182 -15.87 -11.58 -3.48
CA PHE A 182 -16.74 -11.76 -4.64
C PHE A 182 -17.81 -10.67 -4.72
N PHE A 183 -18.45 -10.32 -3.60
CA PHE A 183 -19.43 -9.25 -3.60
C PHE A 183 -18.80 -7.89 -3.92
N ARG A 184 -17.57 -7.63 -3.44
CA ARG A 184 -16.77 -6.46 -3.83
C ARG A 184 -16.51 -6.43 -5.34
N TYR A 185 -16.20 -7.57 -5.96
CA TYR A 185 -16.09 -7.67 -7.43
C TYR A 185 -17.39 -7.27 -8.13
N VAL A 186 -18.55 -7.76 -7.66
CA VAL A 186 -19.86 -7.38 -8.22
C VAL A 186 -20.12 -5.87 -8.08
N ILE A 187 -19.78 -5.27 -6.94
CA ILE A 187 -19.86 -3.81 -6.77
C ILE A 187 -18.96 -3.07 -7.76
N TYR A 188 -17.72 -3.53 -7.93
CA TYR A 188 -16.79 -2.96 -8.90
C TYR A 188 -17.33 -3.04 -10.33
N LYS A 189 -17.86 -4.19 -10.76
CA LYS A 189 -18.51 -4.31 -12.08
C LYS A 189 -19.72 -3.39 -12.26
N THR A 190 -20.38 -3.03 -11.16
CA THR A 190 -21.57 -2.19 -11.17
C THR A 190 -21.25 -0.70 -11.15
N THR A 191 -20.17 -0.31 -10.46
CA THR A 191 -19.91 1.10 -10.07
C THR A 191 -18.51 1.61 -10.45
N GLY A 192 -17.57 0.73 -10.78
CA GLY A 192 -16.16 1.04 -10.98
C GLY A 192 -15.35 1.18 -9.68
N GLU A 193 -16.00 1.13 -8.51
CA GLU A 193 -15.34 1.30 -7.22
C GLU A 193 -15.01 -0.03 -6.55
N THR A 194 -13.79 -0.15 -6.01
CA THR A 194 -13.35 -1.33 -5.27
C THR A 194 -13.80 -1.31 -3.81
N LEU A 195 -14.28 -0.18 -3.29
CA LEU A 195 -14.62 -0.01 -1.88
C LEU A 195 -16.02 -0.53 -1.55
N LEU A 196 -16.07 -1.53 -0.67
CA LEU A 196 -17.32 -2.09 -0.18
C LEU A 196 -17.80 -1.35 1.09
N ILE A 197 -18.33 -0.14 0.92
CA ILE A 197 -18.83 0.70 2.03
C ILE A 197 -20.35 0.90 1.88
N LYS A 198 -21.09 0.63 2.95
CA LYS A 198 -22.53 0.84 2.98
C LYS A 198 -22.86 2.30 3.27
N ASN A 199 -23.05 3.09 2.22
CA ASN A 199 -23.53 4.48 2.28
C ASN A 199 -24.63 4.71 1.23
N ASP A 200 -25.33 5.83 1.31
CA ASP A 200 -26.44 6.14 0.40
C ASP A 200 -25.95 6.36 -1.03
N ASP A 201 -24.78 6.98 -1.21
CA ASP A 201 -24.16 7.20 -2.52
C ASP A 201 -23.92 5.90 -3.29
N LEU A 202 -23.31 4.88 -2.67
CA LEU A 202 -23.08 3.59 -3.30
C LEU A 202 -24.39 2.85 -3.59
N ILE A 203 -25.37 2.94 -2.67
CA ILE A 203 -26.70 2.36 -2.88
C ILE A 203 -27.35 2.96 -4.13
N ASP A 204 -27.26 4.28 -4.29
CA ASP A 204 -27.85 4.98 -5.42
C ASP A 204 -27.09 4.72 -6.73
N LYS A 205 -25.75 4.64 -6.70
CA LYS A 205 -24.95 4.18 -7.85
C LYS A 205 -25.37 2.79 -8.31
N ILE A 206 -25.58 1.84 -7.39
CA ILE A 206 -26.09 0.50 -7.71
C ILE A 206 -27.51 0.60 -8.31
N ARG A 207 -28.38 1.44 -7.76
CA ARG A 207 -29.75 1.65 -8.27
C ARG A 207 -29.80 2.34 -9.62
N GLN A 208 -28.77 3.09 -10.01
CA GLN A 208 -28.72 3.79 -11.30
C GLN A 208 -27.97 2.99 -12.38
N SER A 209 -27.08 2.09 -11.99
CA SER A 209 -26.29 1.26 -12.91
C SER A 209 -27.14 0.39 -13.84
N THR A 210 -26.66 0.11 -15.04
CA THR A 210 -27.30 -0.83 -15.99
C THR A 210 -26.81 -2.26 -15.84
N PHE A 211 -25.86 -2.51 -14.92
CA PHE A 211 -25.24 -3.82 -14.72
C PHE A 211 -26.25 -4.90 -14.29
N ASN A 212 -26.11 -6.11 -14.86
CA ASN A 212 -27.02 -7.23 -14.64
C ASN A 212 -26.32 -8.37 -13.86
N PRO A 213 -26.45 -8.45 -12.52
CA PRO A 213 -25.74 -9.44 -11.69
C PRO A 213 -26.33 -10.87 -11.54
N PRO A 214 -27.54 -11.26 -12.02
CA PRO A 214 -28.12 -12.57 -11.72
C PRO A 214 -27.21 -13.77 -12.04
N SER A 215 -26.54 -13.77 -13.19
CA SER A 215 -25.64 -14.85 -13.60
C SER A 215 -24.46 -14.99 -12.64
N LEU A 216 -23.83 -13.87 -12.25
CA LEU A 216 -22.74 -13.86 -11.26
C LEU A 216 -23.22 -14.39 -9.90
N PHE A 217 -24.38 -13.94 -9.43
CA PHE A 217 -24.91 -14.38 -8.14
C PHE A 217 -25.28 -15.87 -8.11
N GLU A 218 -25.86 -16.41 -9.19
CA GLU A 218 -26.20 -17.83 -9.27
C GLU A 218 -24.93 -18.68 -9.43
N ASN A 219 -23.99 -18.28 -10.30
CA ASN A 219 -22.74 -19.02 -10.54
C ASN A 219 -21.85 -19.12 -9.30
N PHE A 220 -21.78 -18.05 -8.50
CA PHE A 220 -21.01 -18.09 -7.25
C PHE A 220 -21.69 -18.90 -6.14
N GLY A 221 -23.02 -18.97 -6.17
CA GLY A 221 -23.83 -19.72 -5.22
C GLY A 221 -24.58 -18.82 -4.23
N PRO A 222 -25.92 -18.78 -4.28
CA PRO A 222 -26.75 -18.01 -3.35
C PRO A 222 -26.53 -18.36 -1.87
N GLU A 223 -26.14 -19.59 -1.58
CA GLU A 223 -25.75 -20.11 -0.27
C GLU A 223 -24.54 -19.38 0.29
N LYS A 224 -23.51 -19.18 -0.52
CA LYS A 224 -22.29 -18.47 -0.12
C LYS A 224 -22.59 -16.99 0.12
N LEU A 225 -23.36 -16.36 -0.77
CA LEU A 225 -23.79 -14.95 -0.61
C LEU A 225 -24.70 -14.73 0.60
N ALA A 226 -25.51 -15.73 0.95
CA ALA A 226 -26.39 -15.67 2.12
C ALA A 226 -25.62 -15.49 3.44
N GLN A 227 -24.37 -15.96 3.51
CA GLN A 227 -23.51 -15.81 4.68
C GLN A 227 -23.30 -14.33 5.03
N ILE A 228 -23.13 -13.48 4.02
CA ILE A 228 -22.82 -12.05 4.16
C ILE A 228 -24.03 -11.12 3.98
N PHE A 229 -25.18 -11.66 3.57
CA PHE A 229 -26.35 -10.87 3.20
C PHE A 229 -26.78 -9.87 4.27
N ASN A 230 -26.91 -10.30 5.53
CA ASN A 230 -27.40 -9.41 6.60
C ASN A 230 -26.44 -8.24 6.88
N ARG A 231 -25.13 -8.43 6.65
CA ARG A 231 -24.08 -7.41 6.81
C ARG A 231 -24.21 -6.31 5.75
N PHE A 232 -24.49 -6.71 4.51
CA PHE A 232 -24.58 -5.84 3.34
C PHE A 232 -26.01 -5.71 2.80
N LYS A 233 -27.02 -5.92 3.64
CA LYS A 233 -28.43 -6.01 3.23
C LYS A 233 -28.88 -4.84 2.34
N PRO A 234 -28.59 -3.56 2.67
CA PRO A 234 -28.99 -2.46 1.80
C PRO A 234 -28.37 -2.51 0.39
N LEU A 235 -27.13 -2.98 0.26
CA LEU A 235 -26.47 -3.12 -1.05
C LEU A 235 -27.11 -4.26 -1.87
N PHE A 236 -27.41 -5.40 -1.25
CA PHE A 236 -28.15 -6.47 -1.94
C PHE A 236 -29.56 -6.03 -2.37
N LEU A 237 -30.26 -5.29 -1.51
CA LEU A 237 -31.59 -4.78 -1.82
C LEU A 237 -31.57 -3.73 -2.93
N ALA A 238 -30.47 -2.98 -3.11
CA ALA A 238 -30.30 -2.06 -4.24
C ALA A 238 -30.35 -2.79 -5.59
N TYR A 239 -29.97 -4.07 -5.65
CA TYR A 239 -30.09 -4.91 -6.85
C TYR A 239 -31.48 -5.51 -7.06
N LYS A 240 -32.43 -5.35 -6.12
CA LYS A 240 -33.74 -6.05 -6.17
C LYS A 240 -34.56 -5.72 -7.42
N ASN A 241 -34.44 -4.52 -7.96
CA ASN A 241 -35.14 -4.12 -9.18
C ASN A 241 -34.68 -4.91 -10.42
N ARG A 242 -33.42 -5.38 -10.43
CA ARG A 242 -32.81 -6.09 -11.57
C ARG A 242 -32.72 -7.60 -11.35
N ALA A 243 -32.45 -8.01 -10.11
CA ALA A 243 -32.25 -9.41 -9.74
C ALA A 243 -33.23 -9.86 -8.63
N PRO A 244 -34.56 -9.61 -8.74
CA PRO A 244 -35.50 -9.84 -7.65
C PRO A 244 -35.52 -11.29 -7.18
N LYS A 245 -35.51 -12.25 -8.12
CA LYS A 245 -35.55 -13.69 -7.82
C LYS A 245 -34.34 -14.14 -7.01
N VAL A 246 -33.13 -13.83 -7.49
CA VAL A 246 -31.88 -14.26 -6.88
C VAL A 246 -31.66 -13.55 -5.53
N VAL A 247 -31.92 -12.24 -5.44
CA VAL A 247 -31.82 -11.50 -4.18
C VAL A 247 -32.80 -12.03 -3.13
N ASN A 248 -34.04 -12.35 -3.51
CA ASN A 248 -35.00 -12.95 -2.60
C ASN A 248 -34.57 -14.36 -2.16
N LYS A 249 -33.96 -15.15 -3.05
CA LYS A 249 -33.38 -16.48 -2.73
C LYS A 249 -32.25 -16.34 -1.71
N ILE A 250 -31.30 -15.43 -1.92
CA ILE A 250 -30.21 -15.12 -0.97
C ILE A 250 -30.78 -14.67 0.38
N SER A 251 -31.75 -13.74 0.37
CA SER A 251 -32.40 -13.24 1.60
C SER A 251 -33.16 -14.31 2.39
N LYS A 252 -33.73 -15.32 1.73
CA LYS A 252 -34.38 -16.45 2.42
C LYS A 252 -33.33 -17.37 3.06
N ARG A 253 -32.27 -17.70 2.32
CA ARG A 253 -31.15 -18.53 2.78
C ARG A 253 -30.34 -17.89 3.90
N SER A 254 -30.29 -16.56 3.99
CA SER A 254 -29.56 -15.88 5.06
C SER A 254 -30.15 -16.13 6.45
N LYS A 255 -31.39 -16.60 6.55
CA LYS A 255 -32.00 -17.00 7.83
C LYS A 255 -31.29 -18.21 8.46
N THR A 256 -30.69 -19.08 7.63
CA THR A 256 -30.01 -20.29 8.09
C THR A 256 -28.49 -20.20 7.95
N HIS A 257 -27.99 -19.58 6.88
CA HIS A 257 -26.56 -19.59 6.54
C HIS A 257 -25.79 -18.34 6.97
N HIS A 258 -26.42 -17.35 7.61
CA HIS A 258 -25.73 -16.12 7.98
C HIS A 258 -24.55 -16.41 8.92
N GLN A 259 -23.39 -15.83 8.59
CA GLN A 259 -22.22 -15.84 9.45
C GLN A 259 -21.95 -14.45 10.03
N PRO A 260 -21.90 -14.30 11.36
CA PRO A 260 -21.56 -13.03 11.98
C PRO A 260 -20.14 -12.60 11.60
N LEU A 261 -19.87 -11.30 11.66
CA LEU A 261 -18.52 -10.80 11.44
C LEU A 261 -17.66 -11.18 12.65
N VAL A 262 -16.60 -11.96 12.42
CA VAL A 262 -15.56 -12.16 13.42
C VAL A 262 -14.79 -10.84 13.55
N SER A 263 -14.85 -10.22 14.72
CA SER A 263 -14.10 -9.00 15.01
C SER A 263 -12.72 -9.37 15.50
N ASN A 264 -11.67 -8.78 14.93
CA ASN A 264 -10.33 -8.89 15.48
C ASN A 264 -10.29 -8.16 16.86
N PRO A 265 -9.96 -8.85 17.97
CA PRO A 265 -9.85 -8.29 19.32
C PRO A 265 -8.99 -7.05 19.42
N LEU A 266 -7.90 -6.96 18.64
CA LEU A 266 -6.97 -5.82 18.65
C LEU A 266 -7.64 -4.50 18.25
N ASN A 267 -8.70 -4.55 17.43
CA ASN A 267 -9.47 -3.36 17.08
C ASN A 267 -10.33 -2.85 18.24
N ASN A 268 -10.57 -3.70 19.25
CA ASN A 268 -11.39 -3.40 20.42
C ASN A 268 -10.56 -3.41 21.71
N ALA A 269 -9.22 -3.37 21.62
CA ALA A 269 -8.31 -3.48 22.75
C ALA A 269 -8.56 -2.42 23.85
N THR A 270 -9.23 -1.31 23.54
CA THR A 270 -9.57 -0.31 24.55
C THR A 270 -10.79 -0.66 25.40
N ASN A 271 -11.66 -1.55 24.93
CA ASN A 271 -12.94 -1.88 25.56
C ASN A 271 -13.05 -3.36 25.95
N MET A 272 -12.16 -4.21 25.41
CA MET A 272 -12.14 -5.66 25.61
C MET A 272 -10.76 -6.04 26.14
N LEU A 273 -10.73 -6.79 27.24
CA LEU A 273 -9.50 -7.38 27.77
C LEU A 273 -9.08 -8.53 26.85
N LEU A 274 -7.81 -8.58 26.48
CA LEU A 274 -7.26 -9.67 25.66
C LEU A 274 -6.97 -10.87 26.56
N GLU A 275 -7.44 -12.04 26.17
CA GLU A 275 -7.23 -13.29 26.91
C GLU A 275 -6.24 -14.22 26.20
N ASN A 276 -5.83 -15.33 26.84
CA ASN A 276 -4.94 -16.31 26.24
C ASN A 276 -5.47 -16.89 24.90
N SER A 277 -6.80 -16.96 24.75
CA SER A 277 -7.46 -17.37 23.51
C SER A 277 -7.21 -16.39 22.35
N ASP A 278 -6.87 -15.14 22.64
CA ASP A 278 -6.60 -14.09 21.66
C ASP A 278 -5.13 -14.01 21.23
N LEU A 279 -4.23 -14.79 21.84
CA LEU A 279 -2.78 -14.77 21.53
C LEU A 279 -2.49 -14.99 20.04
N HIS A 280 -3.26 -15.85 19.37
CA HIS A 280 -3.10 -16.07 17.94
C HIS A 280 -3.33 -14.79 17.11
N TRP A 281 -4.16 -13.84 17.56
CA TRP A 281 -4.32 -12.54 16.91
C TRP A 281 -3.10 -11.64 17.11
N LEU A 282 -2.43 -11.74 18.26
CA LEU A 282 -1.21 -10.99 18.57
C LEU A 282 -0.03 -11.53 17.75
N GLU A 283 0.14 -12.86 17.71
CA GLU A 283 1.23 -13.53 16.97
C GLU A 283 1.17 -13.27 15.46
N ASN A 284 -0.04 -13.18 14.91
CA ASN A 284 -0.25 -12.96 13.48
C ASN A 284 -0.48 -11.48 13.10
N ALA A 285 -0.43 -10.57 14.07
CA ALA A 285 -0.63 -9.14 13.82
C ALA A 285 0.60 -8.50 13.17
N THR A 286 0.36 -7.52 12.30
CA THR A 286 1.44 -6.68 11.81
C THR A 286 1.94 -5.75 12.92
N PRO A 287 3.21 -5.30 12.88
CA PRO A 287 3.72 -4.31 13.83
C PRO A 287 2.85 -3.05 13.90
N PHE A 288 2.27 -2.64 12.76
CA PHE A 288 1.32 -1.54 12.70
C PHE A 288 0.04 -1.80 13.52
N ALA A 289 -0.55 -2.98 13.42
CA ALA A 289 -1.76 -3.32 14.17
C ALA A 289 -1.50 -3.35 15.68
N LEU A 290 -0.36 -3.90 16.11
CA LEU A 290 0.08 -3.91 17.50
C LEU A 290 0.31 -2.48 18.01
N PHE A 291 1.07 -1.68 17.27
CA PHE A 291 1.34 -0.28 17.62
C PHE A 291 0.05 0.55 17.73
N LYS A 292 -0.91 0.32 16.82
CA LYS A 292 -2.22 0.99 16.85
C LYS A 292 -3.01 0.61 18.11
N ALA A 293 -3.04 -0.67 18.49
CA ALA A 293 -3.74 -1.14 19.69
C ALA A 293 -3.09 -0.55 20.96
N LEU A 294 -1.76 -0.62 21.07
CA LEU A 294 -1.00 -0.05 22.18
C LEU A 294 -1.19 1.47 22.29
N SER A 295 -1.07 2.19 21.18
CA SER A 295 -1.27 3.64 21.13
C SER A 295 -2.69 4.04 21.53
N ALA A 296 -3.70 3.23 21.17
CA ALA A 296 -5.07 3.46 21.57
C ALA A 296 -5.25 3.27 23.09
N CYS A 297 -4.67 2.22 23.68
CA CYS A 297 -4.66 2.02 25.14
C CYS A 297 -3.93 3.15 25.87
N TYR A 298 -2.73 3.50 25.42
CA TYR A 298 -1.95 4.63 25.95
C TYR A 298 -2.75 5.93 25.93
N SER A 299 -3.39 6.25 24.80
CA SER A 299 -4.21 7.46 24.66
C SER A 299 -5.40 7.48 25.62
N ARG A 300 -6.00 6.31 25.89
CA ARG A 300 -7.07 6.17 26.89
C ARG A 300 -6.59 6.35 28.33
N MET A 301 -5.36 5.94 28.63
CA MET A 301 -4.77 6.05 29.97
C MET A 301 -4.34 7.50 30.28
N TYR A 302 -3.70 8.18 29.33
CA TYR A 302 -2.99 9.43 29.60
C TYR A 302 -3.53 10.67 28.88
N GLY A 303 -4.33 10.52 27.82
CA GLY A 303 -4.60 11.60 26.88
C GLY A 303 -6.07 12.02 26.71
N GLN A 304 -7.03 11.13 26.98
CA GLN A 304 -8.42 11.36 26.60
C GLN A 304 -9.41 11.01 27.72
N ASP A 305 -9.92 12.04 28.40
CA ASP A 305 -10.92 11.90 29.49
C ASP A 305 -12.37 12.06 29.01
N THR A 306 -12.58 12.55 27.79
CA THR A 306 -13.89 12.95 27.26
C THR A 306 -14.14 12.31 25.89
N PHE A 307 -15.29 11.66 25.74
CA PHE A 307 -15.68 10.94 24.53
C PHE A 307 -16.99 11.43 23.97
N VAL A 308 -17.03 11.60 22.65
CA VAL A 308 -18.23 11.95 21.89
C VAL A 308 -18.86 10.68 21.33
N TYR A 309 -20.12 10.45 21.66
CA TYR A 309 -20.94 9.36 21.14
C TYR A 309 -22.04 9.94 20.25
N ARG A 310 -22.30 9.35 19.10
CA ARG A 310 -23.53 9.64 18.36
C ARG A 310 -24.67 8.79 18.89
N ILE A 311 -25.73 9.42 19.38
CA ILE A 311 -26.96 8.76 19.79
C ILE A 311 -27.81 8.48 18.54
N ARG A 312 -28.65 7.43 18.58
CA ARG A 312 -29.52 7.00 17.46
C ARG A 312 -30.40 8.12 16.86
N ASN A 313 -30.67 9.20 17.60
CA ASN A 313 -31.42 10.36 17.13
C ASN A 313 -30.56 11.42 16.39
N GLY A 314 -29.30 11.11 16.08
CA GLY A 314 -28.38 12.00 15.39
C GLY A 314 -27.69 13.04 16.28
N LYS A 315 -28.04 13.13 17.57
CA LYS A 315 -27.38 14.03 18.53
C LYS A 315 -26.04 13.46 18.99
N SER A 316 -25.09 14.34 19.28
CA SER A 316 -23.83 14.01 19.91
C SER A 316 -23.97 14.09 21.43
N TRP A 317 -23.42 13.11 22.14
CA TRP A 317 -23.38 13.05 23.59
C TRP A 317 -21.94 12.96 24.06
N THR A 318 -21.53 13.87 24.92
CA THR A 318 -20.20 13.85 25.54
C THR A 318 -20.28 13.21 26.91
N LYS A 319 -19.46 12.19 27.16
CA LYS A 319 -19.31 11.59 28.49
C LYS A 319 -17.85 11.65 28.91
N LYS A 320 -17.61 12.07 30.15
CA LYS A 320 -16.32 11.84 30.79
C LYS A 320 -16.19 10.36 31.14
N SER A 321 -15.11 9.73 30.73
CA SER A 321 -14.81 8.33 31.02
C SER A 321 -13.38 8.23 31.50
N ILE A 322 -13.19 7.51 32.61
CA ILE A 322 -11.89 7.15 33.14
C ILE A 322 -11.35 5.96 32.31
N SER A 323 -10.03 5.75 32.33
CA SER A 323 -9.39 4.53 31.83
C SER A 323 -10.10 3.29 32.40
N SER A 324 -10.25 2.26 31.57
CA SER A 324 -10.76 0.96 31.99
C SER A 324 -9.61 0.02 32.34
N VAL A 325 -9.90 -1.00 33.15
CA VAL A 325 -8.95 -2.06 33.50
C VAL A 325 -8.36 -2.73 32.25
N ALA A 326 -9.14 -2.84 31.17
CA ALA A 326 -8.66 -3.36 29.90
C ALA A 326 -7.56 -2.47 29.27
N ASN A 327 -7.60 -1.15 29.48
CA ASN A 327 -6.57 -0.26 28.93
C ASN A 327 -5.23 -0.46 29.62
N GLU A 328 -5.25 -0.61 30.95
CA GLU A 328 -4.06 -0.82 31.77
C GLU A 328 -3.45 -2.20 31.49
N LEU A 329 -4.24 -3.26 31.62
CA LEU A 329 -3.76 -4.65 31.46
C LEU A 329 -3.35 -4.99 30.02
N ASN A 330 -3.98 -4.39 29.00
CA ASN A 330 -3.56 -4.59 27.61
C ASN A 330 -2.33 -3.74 27.23
N TYR A 331 -2.00 -2.68 27.99
CA TYR A 331 -0.84 -1.82 27.71
C TYR A 331 0.42 -2.29 28.43
N GLU A 332 0.29 -2.77 29.68
CA GLU A 332 1.37 -3.38 30.45
C GLU A 332 1.19 -4.91 30.44
N PRO A 333 1.73 -5.62 29.44
CA PRO A 333 1.72 -7.08 29.47
C PRO A 333 2.55 -7.56 30.68
N VAL A 334 1.99 -8.49 31.44
CA VAL A 334 2.66 -9.22 32.53
C VAL A 334 3.79 -10.07 31.99
#